data_AF-A0AAU4N017-F1
#
_entry.id   AF-A0AAU4N017-F1
#
_cell.length_a   1.000
_cell.length_b   1.000
_cell.length_c   1.000
_cell.angle_alpha   90.00
_cell.angle_beta   90.00
_cell.angle_gamma   90.00
#
_symmetry.space_group_name_H-M   'P 1'
#
loop_
_entity.id
_entity.type
_entity.pdbx_description
1 polymer ?
#
loop_
_entity_poly.entity_id
_entity_poly.type
_entity_poly.pdbx_seq_one_letter_code
_entity_poly.pdbx_strand_id
1 'polypeptide(L)'
;MARTAVTGRVPRLSRGGRILLIGGVGLTALALAVSAAAMYGGDSPSDASDDSGSRFDPGAVGGAPQRIEPSVEPSRSASDQPSPGEGEDGRKSPKPPQSGKRPAYSAWAGPGCDGGGRYEEEGRFRDGFAGWYTVNVGGHTGDGCDGRFTSIPMSGSATKDTDGTATWSWYVGSGYTTCSVAVVVPKGGRDEDVAGDPTVYKVLADPADPDSLIKTFQVDQVALRDKGAIIQKIPVRDQQLTVRLVDRGVDFGAGREGAHHAAAQMRADCTA
;
A
#
# COMPACT_ATOMS: atom_id res chain seq x y z
N MET A 1 16.65 -63.47 26.70
CA MET A 1 16.39 -62.63 25.51
C MET A 1 15.20 -61.73 25.81
N ALA A 2 15.22 -60.53 25.26
CA ALA A 2 14.55 -59.33 25.78
C ALA A 2 13.23 -58.97 25.07
N ARG A 3 12.57 -57.94 25.65
CA ARG A 3 11.52 -57.03 25.11
C ARG A 3 10.08 -57.58 25.20
N THR A 4 9.04 -56.82 25.57
CA THR A 4 8.79 -55.38 25.47
C THR A 4 7.67 -54.98 26.45
N ALA A 5 7.73 -53.79 27.06
CA ALA A 5 6.53 -53.10 27.55
C ALA A 5 6.71 -51.58 27.42
N VAL A 6 5.75 -50.97 26.71
CA VAL A 6 5.60 -49.55 26.43
C VAL A 6 5.10 -48.83 27.68
N THR A 7 5.72 -47.71 28.05
CA THR A 7 5.15 -46.75 29.02
C THR A 7 5.24 -45.34 28.45
N GLY A 8 4.07 -44.73 28.24
CA GLY A 8 3.91 -43.31 27.95
C GLY A 8 4.15 -42.47 29.20
N ARG A 9 4.71 -41.26 29.01
CA ARG A 9 4.94 -40.29 30.09
C ARG A 9 4.34 -38.95 29.69
N VAL A 10 3.36 -38.51 30.47
CA VAL A 10 2.75 -37.17 30.43
C VAL A 10 3.62 -36.20 31.25
N PRO A 11 3.95 -34.99 30.77
CA PRO A 11 4.50 -33.96 31.63
C PRO A 11 3.41 -33.11 32.29
N ARG A 12 3.75 -32.69 33.51
CA ARG A 12 2.92 -32.18 34.60
C ARG A 12 2.50 -30.72 34.40
N LEU A 13 1.22 -30.44 34.65
CA LEU A 13 0.71 -29.09 34.89
C LEU A 13 1.03 -28.63 36.32
N SER A 14 1.54 -27.40 36.40
CA SER A 14 1.96 -26.71 37.61
C SER A 14 0.76 -26.35 38.50
N ARG A 15 0.97 -26.52 39.81
CA ARG A 15 0.07 -26.15 40.90
C ARG A 15 0.24 -24.67 41.25
N GLY A 16 -0.86 -23.96 41.45
CA GLY A 16 -0.86 -22.80 42.35
C GLY A 16 -2.03 -21.86 42.13
N GLY A 17 -2.99 -21.86 43.06
CA GLY A 17 -3.95 -20.75 43.23
C GLY A 17 -5.42 -21.10 43.04
N ARG A 18 -5.98 -21.93 43.93
CA ARG A 18 -7.43 -21.97 44.19
C ARG A 18 -7.76 -20.94 45.28
N ILE A 19 -8.63 -19.97 45.00
CA ILE A 19 -9.57 -19.42 45.99
C ILE A 19 -10.96 -19.38 45.32
N LEU A 20 -11.94 -19.91 46.05
CA LEU A 20 -13.33 -20.16 45.67
C LEU A 20 -14.22 -18.91 45.80
N LEU A 21 -15.17 -18.81 44.86
CA LEU A 21 -16.61 -18.49 44.98
C LEU A 21 -17.08 -17.59 46.14
N ILE A 22 -17.93 -16.59 45.85
CA ILE A 22 -19.37 -16.39 46.21
C ILE A 22 -19.79 -15.10 45.44
N GLY A 23 -20.70 -15.10 44.46
CA GLY A 23 -22.16 -15.14 44.62
C GLY A 23 -22.75 -13.73 44.60
N GLY A 24 -23.69 -13.42 43.70
CA GLY A 24 -24.40 -12.14 43.72
C GLY A 24 -25.16 -11.81 42.44
N VAL A 25 -26.39 -12.32 42.32
CA VAL A 25 -27.42 -11.81 41.42
C VAL A 25 -27.81 -10.40 41.88
N GLY A 26 -27.81 -9.44 40.96
CA GLY A 26 -28.28 -8.07 41.21
C GLY A 26 -28.93 -7.48 39.96
N LEU A 27 -30.25 -7.66 39.87
CA LEU A 27 -31.16 -6.88 39.03
C LEU A 27 -31.20 -5.44 39.55
N THR A 28 -30.89 -4.45 38.72
CA THR A 28 -31.46 -3.10 38.84
C THR A 28 -31.65 -2.47 37.47
N ALA A 29 -32.90 -2.12 37.19
CA ALA A 29 -33.39 -1.36 36.06
C ALA A 29 -33.30 0.17 36.32
N LEU A 30 -33.65 0.94 35.27
CA LEU A 30 -33.94 2.39 35.23
C LEU A 30 -32.70 3.33 35.27
N ALA A 31 -32.64 4.44 34.53
CA ALA A 31 -33.70 5.22 33.88
C ALA A 31 -33.18 6.02 32.66
N LEU A 32 -34.12 6.36 31.80
CA LEU A 32 -34.08 7.37 30.74
C LEU A 32 -33.75 8.77 31.28
N ALA A 33 -32.98 9.55 30.52
CA ALA A 33 -33.11 11.00 30.48
C ALA A 33 -32.91 11.48 29.04
N VAL A 34 -34.05 11.63 28.35
CA VAL A 34 -34.18 12.46 27.14
C VAL A 34 -34.29 13.91 27.63
N SER A 35 -33.40 14.77 27.16
CA SER A 35 -33.57 16.22 27.29
C SER A 35 -33.54 16.84 25.89
N ALA A 36 -34.74 16.93 25.31
CA ALA A 36 -35.03 17.94 24.29
C ALA A 36 -35.55 19.18 25.01
N ALA A 37 -34.89 20.31 24.82
CA ALA A 37 -35.47 21.63 25.03
C ALA A 37 -35.13 22.48 23.82
N ALA A 38 -36.18 22.97 23.18
CA ALA A 38 -36.17 23.74 21.96
C ALA A 38 -36.27 25.25 22.25
N MET A 39 -35.89 26.03 21.23
CA MET A 39 -36.29 27.40 20.91
C MET A 39 -35.66 28.55 21.71
N TYR A 40 -34.94 29.45 21.01
CA TYR A 40 -35.38 30.83 20.72
C TYR A 40 -34.32 31.61 19.90
N GLY A 41 -34.77 32.33 18.86
CA GLY A 41 -34.16 33.52 18.22
C GLY A 41 -32.84 33.30 17.46
N GLY A 42 -32.68 33.57 16.16
CA GLY A 42 -33.19 34.71 15.41
C GLY A 42 -32.22 35.90 15.53
N ASP A 43 -31.21 35.97 14.65
CA ASP A 43 -30.82 37.21 13.98
C ASP A 43 -29.76 36.95 12.90
N SER A 44 -29.98 37.53 11.72
CA SER A 44 -28.99 37.63 10.64
C SER A 44 -28.15 38.88 10.86
N PRO A 45 -26.90 38.89 10.39
CA PRO A 45 -26.45 40.07 9.67
C PRO A 45 -25.78 39.70 8.34
N SER A 46 -26.22 40.42 7.31
CA SER A 46 -25.51 40.67 6.06
C SER A 46 -24.50 41.82 6.23
N ASP A 47 -23.57 41.90 5.27
CA ASP A 47 -22.53 42.92 5.02
C ASP A 47 -21.24 42.78 5.85
N ALA A 48 -20.03 43.00 5.31
CA ALA A 48 -19.49 43.13 3.96
C ALA A 48 -17.95 43.17 4.11
N SER A 49 -17.24 42.78 3.05
CA SER A 49 -15.88 43.22 2.66
C SER A 49 -14.69 43.03 3.61
N ASP A 50 -13.73 42.21 3.17
CA ASP A 50 -12.32 42.64 3.02
C ASP A 50 -11.57 41.66 2.10
N ASP A 51 -11.49 42.02 0.81
CA ASP A 51 -10.50 41.49 -0.12
C ASP A 51 -9.26 42.39 0.00
N SER A 52 -8.23 41.88 0.66
CA SER A 52 -6.88 42.48 0.64
C SER A 52 -5.84 41.43 1.00
N GLY A 53 -5.27 40.84 -0.05
CA GLY A 53 -3.86 40.52 -0.19
C GLY A 53 -3.14 39.83 0.97
N SER A 54 -2.89 38.53 0.81
CA SER A 54 -1.63 37.94 1.30
C SER A 54 -1.20 36.81 0.37
N ARG A 55 -0.12 37.08 -0.36
CA ARG A 55 0.74 36.06 -0.96
C ARG A 55 1.16 35.09 0.15
N PHE A 56 0.82 33.82 -0.01
CA PHE A 56 1.56 32.73 0.63
C PHE A 56 2.12 31.84 -0.48
N ASP A 57 3.43 31.90 -0.59
CA ASP A 57 4.28 31.00 -1.36
C ASP A 57 4.75 29.88 -0.41
N PRO A 58 4.37 28.61 -0.62
CA PRO A 58 5.12 27.49 -0.10
C PRO A 58 5.94 26.87 -1.22
N GLY A 59 7.18 27.36 -1.34
CA GLY A 59 8.22 26.67 -2.06
C GLY A 59 8.44 25.26 -1.51
N ALA A 60 8.28 24.29 -2.41
CA ALA A 60 9.08 23.08 -2.56
C ALA A 60 9.16 22.09 -1.37
N VAL A 61 8.32 21.04 -1.41
CA VAL A 61 8.73 19.62 -1.29
C VAL A 61 7.60 18.72 -1.76
N GLY A 62 7.64 18.25 -3.01
CA GLY A 62 6.65 17.29 -3.51
C GLY A 62 6.72 17.14 -5.02
N GLY A 63 7.61 16.27 -5.50
CA GLY A 63 7.64 15.92 -6.92
C GLY A 63 6.33 15.23 -7.32
N ALA A 64 5.65 15.78 -8.33
CA ALA A 64 4.43 15.20 -8.88
C ALA A 64 4.68 13.76 -9.37
N PRO A 65 3.78 12.80 -9.05
CA PRO A 65 3.94 11.42 -9.49
C PRO A 65 3.90 11.35 -11.01
N GLN A 66 4.90 10.66 -11.59
CA GLN A 66 4.99 10.44 -13.03
C GLN A 66 4.15 9.22 -13.42
N ARG A 67 3.47 9.33 -14.56
CA ARG A 67 2.60 8.31 -15.17
C ARG A 67 3.38 7.05 -15.53
N ILE A 68 2.79 5.88 -15.34
CA ILE A 68 3.29 4.63 -15.92
C ILE A 68 2.73 4.53 -17.34
N GLU A 69 3.54 4.76 -18.38
CA GLU A 69 3.16 4.48 -19.77
C GLU A 69 3.81 3.17 -20.26
N PRO A 70 3.08 2.32 -21.02
CA PRO A 70 3.68 1.21 -21.76
C PRO A 70 4.44 1.74 -22.97
N SER A 71 5.74 1.45 -23.08
CA SER A 71 6.54 1.78 -24.27
C SER A 71 6.41 0.66 -25.31
N VAL A 72 5.71 0.92 -26.42
CA VAL A 72 5.70 0.06 -27.61
C VAL A 72 6.03 0.93 -28.82
N GLU A 73 7.26 0.80 -29.34
CA GLU A 73 7.64 1.33 -30.65
C GLU A 73 7.17 0.38 -31.76
N PRO A 74 6.54 0.85 -32.85
CA PRO A 74 6.25 0.03 -34.01
C PRO A 74 7.44 0.01 -34.97
N SER A 75 8.02 -1.17 -35.18
CA SER A 75 8.98 -1.43 -36.26
C SER A 75 8.25 -1.42 -37.62
N ARG A 76 8.70 -0.57 -38.55
CA ARG A 76 8.32 -0.62 -39.96
C ARG A 76 9.41 -1.30 -40.77
N SER A 77 9.06 -2.38 -41.46
CA SER A 77 9.86 -3.05 -42.49
C SER A 77 9.92 -2.24 -43.79
N ALA A 78 11.07 -2.24 -44.47
CA ALA A 78 11.16 -2.13 -45.94
C ALA A 78 12.55 -2.55 -46.48
N SER A 79 12.53 -3.65 -47.26
CA SER A 79 13.18 -3.86 -48.56
C SER A 79 14.66 -4.29 -48.69
N ASP A 80 14.83 -5.47 -49.30
CA ASP A 80 16.02 -6.10 -49.89
C ASP A 80 16.53 -5.42 -51.18
N GLN A 81 17.87 -5.33 -51.39
CA GLN A 81 18.63 -5.97 -52.49
C GLN A 81 20.17 -5.67 -52.45
N PRO A 82 21.05 -6.47 -53.11
CA PRO A 82 22.44 -6.75 -52.69
C PRO A 82 23.61 -6.13 -53.50
N SER A 83 24.77 -5.98 -52.82
CA SER A 83 26.24 -6.13 -53.15
C SER A 83 26.86 -5.72 -54.52
N PRO A 84 28.22 -5.67 -54.70
CA PRO A 84 29.37 -5.64 -53.76
C PRO A 84 30.50 -4.62 -54.15
N GLY A 85 31.53 -4.41 -53.29
CA GLY A 85 32.78 -3.77 -53.71
C GLY A 85 33.78 -3.47 -52.58
N GLU A 86 34.99 -4.01 -52.73
CA GLU A 86 36.11 -4.05 -51.79
C GLU A 86 36.74 -2.69 -51.43
N GLY A 87 37.36 -2.63 -50.23
CA GLY A 87 38.24 -1.55 -49.79
C GLY A 87 38.80 -1.82 -48.39
N GLU A 88 40.08 -2.20 -48.33
CA GLU A 88 40.88 -2.41 -47.14
C GLU A 88 41.03 -1.14 -46.26
N ASP A 89 41.42 -1.37 -45.01
CA ASP A 89 41.92 -0.43 -44.00
C ASP A 89 40.91 0.51 -43.30
N GLY A 90 40.20 -0.07 -42.34
CA GLY A 90 39.38 0.64 -41.35
C GLY A 90 39.70 0.22 -39.92
N ARG A 91 40.65 0.93 -39.30
CA ARG A 91 40.88 1.08 -37.85
C ARG A 91 39.77 0.47 -36.97
N LYS A 92 40.09 -0.56 -36.17
CA LYS A 92 39.19 -1.07 -35.12
C LYS A 92 38.76 0.09 -34.22
N SER A 93 37.55 0.60 -34.40
CA SER A 93 36.94 1.54 -33.47
C SER A 93 36.95 0.89 -32.09
N PRO A 94 37.49 1.55 -31.05
CA PRO A 94 37.36 1.05 -29.69
C PRO A 94 35.88 0.84 -29.41
N LYS A 95 35.49 -0.38 -29.04
CA LYS A 95 34.16 -0.65 -28.51
C LYS A 95 33.92 0.38 -27.41
N PRO A 96 32.81 1.15 -27.43
CA PRO A 96 32.48 2.02 -26.31
C PRO A 96 32.58 1.16 -25.04
N PRO A 97 33.24 1.63 -23.97
CA PRO A 97 33.23 0.89 -22.72
C PRO A 97 31.77 0.59 -22.43
N GLN A 98 31.42 -0.70 -22.35
CA GLN A 98 30.12 -1.08 -21.81
C GLN A 98 30.11 -0.45 -20.43
N SER A 99 29.37 0.65 -20.28
CA SER A 99 29.01 1.16 -18.98
C SER A 99 28.44 -0.04 -18.26
N GLY A 100 29.19 -0.56 -17.28
CA GLY A 100 28.78 -1.72 -16.53
C GLY A 100 27.37 -1.42 -16.06
N LYS A 101 26.38 -2.19 -16.54
CA LYS A 101 25.01 -2.07 -16.04
C LYS A 101 25.15 -2.27 -14.54
N ARG A 102 25.01 -1.18 -13.78
CA ARG A 102 25.00 -1.26 -12.33
C ARG A 102 23.90 -2.27 -11.96
N PRO A 103 24.08 -3.07 -10.88
CA PRO A 103 23.04 -3.98 -10.47
C PRO A 103 21.73 -3.21 -10.33
N ALA A 104 20.71 -3.63 -11.07
CA ALA A 104 19.37 -3.10 -10.95
C ALA A 104 18.51 -4.19 -10.30
N TYR A 105 17.95 -3.88 -9.13
CA TYR A 105 16.94 -4.72 -8.51
C TYR A 105 15.58 -4.30 -9.07
N SER A 106 14.76 -5.27 -9.48
CA SER A 106 13.36 -5.03 -9.86
C SER A 106 12.50 -6.24 -9.48
N ALA A 107 11.44 -6.01 -8.70
CA ALA A 107 10.53 -7.08 -8.28
C ALA A 107 9.14 -6.57 -7.94
N TRP A 108 8.13 -7.35 -8.31
CA TRP A 108 6.74 -7.14 -7.93
C TRP A 108 6.42 -7.81 -6.59
N ALA A 109 5.52 -7.19 -5.83
CA ALA A 109 4.90 -7.74 -4.64
C ALA A 109 3.44 -7.29 -4.54
N GLY A 110 2.58 -8.08 -3.90
CA GLY A 110 1.18 -7.73 -3.67
C GLY A 110 0.28 -8.96 -3.68
N PRO A 111 -1.05 -8.77 -3.52
CA PRO A 111 -2.00 -9.86 -3.64
C PRO A 111 -1.81 -10.62 -4.96
N GLY A 112 -1.74 -11.94 -4.87
CA GLY A 112 -1.64 -12.81 -6.04
C GLY A 112 -0.35 -12.69 -6.85
N CYS A 113 0.69 -12.05 -6.33
CA CYS A 113 2.03 -12.13 -6.87
C CYS A 113 2.82 -13.27 -6.23
N ASP A 114 3.55 -14.03 -7.05
CA ASP A 114 4.61 -14.95 -6.62
C ASP A 114 6.03 -14.40 -6.84
N GLY A 115 6.12 -13.10 -7.21
CA GLY A 115 7.36 -12.37 -7.46
C GLY A 115 8.30 -12.23 -6.25
N GLY A 116 9.45 -11.58 -6.47
CA GLY A 116 10.56 -11.51 -5.52
C GLY A 116 10.37 -10.65 -4.26
N GLY A 117 9.16 -10.17 -3.95
CA GLY A 117 8.83 -9.45 -2.72
C GLY A 117 7.67 -10.09 -1.95
N ARG A 118 7.49 -9.69 -0.69
CA ARG A 118 6.48 -10.21 0.24
C ARG A 118 5.32 -9.23 0.38
N TYR A 119 4.13 -9.79 0.57
CA TYR A 119 2.91 -9.05 0.87
C TYR A 119 2.20 -9.64 2.09
N GLU A 120 1.80 -8.80 3.03
CA GLU A 120 1.13 -9.20 4.27
C GLU A 120 0.01 -8.25 4.63
N GLU A 121 -1.04 -8.78 5.27
CA GLU A 121 -2.18 -8.01 5.74
C GLU A 121 -2.38 -8.27 7.24
N GLU A 122 -2.71 -7.21 7.98
CA GLU A 122 -3.02 -7.27 9.40
C GLU A 122 -4.37 -6.58 9.66
N GLY A 123 -5.09 -7.02 10.69
CA GLY A 123 -6.41 -6.49 11.01
C GLY A 123 -7.54 -6.95 10.08
N ARG A 124 -7.29 -7.95 9.23
CA ARG A 124 -8.29 -8.46 8.27
C ARG A 124 -9.49 -9.09 8.98
N PHE A 125 -10.68 -8.58 8.68
CA PHE A 125 -11.96 -9.15 9.09
C PHE A 125 -12.93 -9.27 7.91
N ARG A 126 -13.98 -10.08 8.03
CA ARG A 126 -14.99 -10.30 6.98
C ARG A 126 -16.35 -9.81 7.46
N ASP A 127 -16.96 -8.91 6.70
CA ASP A 127 -18.33 -8.45 6.90
C ASP A 127 -18.94 -7.94 5.59
N GLY A 128 -19.12 -8.84 4.62
CA GLY A 128 -19.59 -8.49 3.29
C GLY A 128 -18.73 -7.38 2.65
N PHE A 129 -19.37 -6.27 2.29
CA PHE A 129 -18.71 -5.09 1.73
C PHE A 129 -18.32 -4.04 2.78
N ALA A 130 -18.61 -4.26 4.06
CA ALA A 130 -18.14 -3.41 5.16
C ALA A 130 -16.81 -3.88 5.74
N GLY A 131 -16.44 -5.14 5.50
CA GLY A 131 -15.14 -5.71 5.86
C GLY A 131 -14.20 -5.86 4.66
N TRP A 132 -13.10 -6.57 4.88
CA TRP A 132 -12.11 -6.81 3.84
C TRP A 132 -12.59 -7.85 2.84
N TYR A 133 -12.41 -7.57 1.55
CA TYR A 133 -12.67 -8.54 0.49
C TYR A 133 -11.62 -8.46 -0.61
N THR A 134 -11.51 -9.54 -1.37
CA THR A 134 -10.63 -9.61 -2.53
C THR A 134 -11.44 -9.38 -3.78
N VAL A 135 -10.98 -8.45 -4.61
CA VAL A 135 -11.51 -8.22 -5.95
C VAL A 135 -10.59 -8.94 -6.93
N ASN A 136 -11.15 -9.84 -7.73
CA ASN A 136 -10.35 -10.80 -8.52
C ASN A 136 -9.71 -10.22 -9.78
N VAL A 137 -10.02 -8.97 -10.14
CA VAL A 137 -9.53 -8.32 -11.36
C VAL A 137 -9.32 -6.83 -11.14
N GLY A 138 -8.50 -6.20 -11.99
CA GLY A 138 -8.27 -4.75 -12.02
C GLY A 138 -6.89 -4.33 -11.55
N GLY A 139 -6.13 -5.22 -10.90
CA GLY A 139 -4.72 -5.03 -10.59
C GLY A 139 -3.78 -5.38 -11.75
N HIS A 140 -2.48 -5.41 -11.46
CA HIS A 140 -1.44 -5.79 -12.43
C HIS A 140 -1.43 -7.29 -12.69
N THR A 141 -1.42 -7.67 -13.97
CA THR A 141 -1.36 -9.06 -14.44
C THR A 141 -0.07 -9.30 -15.19
N GLY A 142 0.56 -10.46 -14.97
CA GLY A 142 1.88 -10.79 -15.51
C GLY A 142 3.00 -10.58 -14.49
N ASP A 143 4.23 -10.90 -14.86
CA ASP A 143 5.40 -10.85 -13.97
C ASP A 143 5.22 -11.61 -12.64
N GLY A 144 4.41 -12.67 -12.67
CA GLY A 144 4.06 -13.47 -11.49
C GLY A 144 2.79 -13.03 -10.75
N CYS A 145 2.08 -12.00 -11.22
CA CYS A 145 0.87 -11.48 -10.59
C CYS A 145 -0.41 -11.84 -11.36
N ASP A 146 -1.48 -12.16 -10.63
CA ASP A 146 -2.78 -12.59 -11.19
C ASP A 146 -3.83 -11.47 -11.35
N GLY A 147 -3.49 -10.22 -10.98
CA GLY A 147 -4.37 -9.06 -11.13
C GLY A 147 -5.45 -8.91 -10.06
N ARG A 148 -5.50 -9.79 -9.04
CA ARG A 148 -6.39 -9.58 -7.88
C ARG A 148 -5.88 -8.43 -7.00
N PHE A 149 -6.75 -7.80 -6.24
CA PHE A 149 -6.34 -6.87 -5.19
C PHE A 149 -7.22 -7.01 -3.95
N THR A 150 -6.77 -6.46 -2.84
CA THR A 150 -7.54 -6.43 -1.60
C THR A 150 -8.19 -5.05 -1.44
N SER A 151 -9.50 -5.06 -1.20
CA SER A 151 -10.25 -3.90 -0.78
C SER A 151 -10.28 -3.86 0.74
N ILE A 152 -9.79 -2.76 1.31
CA ILE A 152 -9.53 -2.56 2.73
C ILE A 152 -10.51 -1.50 3.28
N PRO A 153 -11.37 -1.83 4.25
CA PRO A 153 -12.28 -0.85 4.82
C PRO A 153 -11.48 0.29 5.47
N MET A 154 -12.00 1.51 5.38
CA MET A 154 -11.36 2.64 6.05
C MET A 154 -11.72 2.66 7.53
N SER A 155 -10.92 3.37 8.33
CA SER A 155 -11.10 3.53 9.76
C SER A 155 -12.35 4.32 10.18
N GLY A 156 -13.05 4.95 9.23
CA GLY A 156 -14.09 5.95 9.49
C GLY A 156 -13.53 7.25 10.08
N SER A 157 -12.23 7.50 9.95
CA SER A 157 -11.59 8.70 10.48
C SER A 157 -10.58 9.28 9.51
N ALA A 158 -10.69 10.59 9.27
CA ALA A 158 -9.68 11.33 8.49
C ALA A 158 -8.31 11.43 9.19
N THR A 159 -8.22 11.14 10.50
CA THR A 159 -7.01 11.40 11.30
C THR A 159 -6.53 10.21 12.11
N LYS A 160 -7.30 9.13 12.20
CA LYS A 160 -6.96 7.95 13.00
C LYS A 160 -6.83 6.71 12.12
N ASP A 161 -5.77 5.97 12.37
CA ASP A 161 -5.59 4.61 11.88
C ASP A 161 -6.34 3.67 12.86
N THR A 162 -6.78 2.50 12.40
CA THR A 162 -7.03 1.36 13.27
C THR A 162 -5.97 0.29 13.04
N ASP A 163 -6.31 -0.99 13.22
CA ASP A 163 -5.37 -2.11 13.09
C ASP A 163 -5.25 -2.59 11.63
N GLY A 164 -6.04 -2.02 10.71
CA GLY A 164 -6.07 -2.43 9.32
C GLY A 164 -4.83 -1.99 8.54
N THR A 165 -3.99 -2.94 8.12
CA THR A 165 -2.78 -2.64 7.35
C THR A 165 -2.50 -3.61 6.22
N ALA A 166 -1.83 -3.13 5.18
CA ALA A 166 -1.26 -3.95 4.12
C ALA A 166 0.21 -3.56 3.90
N THR A 167 1.13 -4.51 3.98
CA THR A 167 2.57 -4.29 3.95
C THR A 167 3.20 -5.00 2.76
N TRP A 168 3.98 -4.26 1.98
CA TRP A 168 4.86 -4.77 0.94
C TRP A 168 6.30 -4.65 1.42
N SER A 169 7.08 -5.72 1.27
CA SER A 169 8.50 -5.70 1.62
C SER A 169 9.36 -6.43 0.59
N TRP A 170 10.56 -5.91 0.38
CA TRP A 170 11.54 -6.45 -0.56
C TRP A 170 12.90 -6.53 0.12
N TYR A 171 13.57 -7.66 -0.02
CA TYR A 171 14.99 -7.76 0.27
C TYR A 171 15.76 -7.40 -1.00
N VAL A 172 16.27 -6.16 -1.04
CA VAL A 172 16.93 -5.61 -2.24
C VAL A 172 18.42 -5.91 -2.28
N GLY A 173 19.00 -6.37 -1.16
CA GLY A 173 20.42 -6.66 -1.02
C GLY A 173 21.27 -5.41 -0.73
N SER A 174 22.58 -5.59 -0.75
CA SER A 174 23.54 -4.52 -0.44
C SER A 174 23.81 -3.60 -1.64
N GLY A 175 24.28 -2.39 -1.37
CA GLY A 175 24.66 -1.42 -2.41
C GLY A 175 23.56 -0.45 -2.83
N TYR A 176 22.34 -0.58 -2.31
CA TYR A 176 21.23 0.33 -2.56
C TYR A 176 20.94 1.22 -1.34
N THR A 177 20.84 2.52 -1.57
CA THR A 177 20.43 3.49 -0.52
C THR A 177 19.02 4.00 -0.73
N THR A 178 18.54 4.01 -1.97
CA THR A 178 17.18 4.39 -2.34
C THR A 178 16.67 3.57 -3.51
N CYS A 179 15.36 3.37 -3.56
CA CYS A 179 14.64 2.79 -4.70
C CYS A 179 13.48 3.71 -5.14
N SER A 180 12.87 3.41 -6.27
CA SER A 180 11.51 3.87 -6.60
C SER A 180 10.51 2.74 -6.41
N VAL A 181 9.27 3.09 -6.08
CA VAL A 181 8.15 2.17 -6.00
C VAL A 181 7.08 2.62 -6.98
N ALA A 182 6.70 1.75 -7.91
CA ALA A 182 5.50 1.90 -8.72
C ALA A 182 4.33 1.27 -7.97
N VAL A 183 3.32 2.07 -7.63
CA VAL A 183 2.09 1.67 -6.96
C VAL A 183 0.98 1.49 -7.99
N VAL A 184 0.41 0.29 -8.08
CA VAL A 184 -0.76 0.04 -8.91
C VAL A 184 -1.99 0.57 -8.19
N VAL A 185 -2.80 1.36 -8.90
CA VAL A 185 -4.12 1.78 -8.43
C VAL A 185 -5.14 1.11 -9.37
N PRO A 186 -5.85 0.08 -8.90
CA PRO A 186 -6.75 -0.69 -9.76
C PRO A 186 -7.99 0.13 -10.15
N LYS A 187 -8.74 -0.31 -11.16
CA LYS A 187 -10.06 0.27 -11.45
C LYS A 187 -11.11 -0.07 -10.40
N GLY A 188 -11.09 -1.32 -9.94
CA GLY A 188 -12.23 -1.94 -9.26
C GLY A 188 -13.41 -2.23 -10.20
N GLY A 189 -14.35 -3.04 -9.72
CA GLY A 189 -15.67 -3.18 -10.35
C GLY A 189 -16.66 -2.12 -9.87
N ARG A 190 -16.36 -1.52 -8.71
CA ARG A 190 -17.11 -0.45 -8.07
C ARG A 190 -16.14 0.64 -7.62
N ASP A 191 -16.59 1.88 -7.61
CA ASP A 191 -15.73 3.00 -7.22
C ASP A 191 -15.33 2.92 -5.73
N GLU A 192 -16.19 2.34 -4.89
CA GLU A 192 -15.97 2.15 -3.46
C GLU A 192 -14.79 1.20 -3.18
N ASP A 193 -14.51 0.24 -4.07
CA ASP A 193 -13.39 -0.71 -3.91
C ASP A 193 -12.02 0.00 -3.95
N VAL A 194 -11.98 1.19 -4.57
CA VAL A 194 -10.77 1.97 -4.84
C VAL A 194 -11.04 3.45 -4.58
N ALA A 195 -11.45 3.77 -3.35
CA ALA A 195 -11.94 5.08 -2.96
C ALA A 195 -10.98 5.84 -2.02
N GLY A 196 -9.76 5.37 -1.82
CA GLY A 196 -8.79 6.03 -0.94
C GLY A 196 -8.38 7.42 -1.44
N ASP A 197 -8.86 8.47 -0.79
CA ASP A 197 -8.59 9.87 -1.11
C ASP A 197 -8.28 10.67 0.17
N PRO A 198 -6.99 10.78 0.56
CA PRO A 198 -5.88 9.97 0.07
C PRO A 198 -5.83 8.60 0.76
N THR A 199 -5.13 7.65 0.14
CA THR A 199 -4.56 6.48 0.84
C THR A 199 -3.22 6.83 1.42
N VAL A 200 -2.98 6.50 2.70
CA VAL A 200 -1.75 6.82 3.41
C VAL A 200 -0.81 5.62 3.42
N TYR A 201 0.44 5.85 3.01
CA TYR A 201 1.51 4.86 3.04
C TYR A 201 2.66 5.32 3.93
N LYS A 202 3.15 4.43 4.78
CA LYS A 202 4.31 4.58 5.67
C LYS A 202 5.47 3.75 5.13
N VAL A 203 6.64 4.36 5.01
CA VAL A 203 7.90 3.67 4.73
C VAL A 203 8.55 3.36 6.06
N LEU A 204 8.83 2.09 6.31
CA LEU A 204 9.34 1.59 7.60
C LEU A 204 10.80 1.14 7.45
N ALA A 205 11.58 1.30 8.52
CA ALA A 205 12.93 0.74 8.59
C ALA A 205 12.91 -0.76 8.89
N ASP A 206 11.95 -1.21 9.70
CA ASP A 206 11.71 -2.61 10.03
C ASP A 206 10.23 -2.95 9.76
N PRO A 207 9.92 -3.93 8.89
CA PRO A 207 8.54 -4.34 8.65
C PRO A 207 7.80 -4.87 9.88
N ALA A 208 8.51 -5.36 10.90
CA ALA A 208 7.90 -5.86 12.13
C ALA A 208 7.65 -4.76 13.18
N ASP A 209 8.23 -3.56 13.00
CA ASP A 209 8.09 -2.44 13.94
C ASP A 209 7.31 -1.28 13.30
N PRO A 210 6.02 -1.08 13.65
CA PRO A 210 5.22 0.02 13.13
C PRO A 210 5.76 1.41 13.50
N ASP A 211 6.55 1.53 14.57
CA ASP A 211 7.13 2.79 15.05
C ASP A 211 8.43 3.16 14.33
N SER A 212 8.97 2.24 13.52
CA SER A 212 10.18 2.45 12.69
C SER A 212 9.96 3.34 11.46
N LEU A 213 9.00 4.26 11.53
CA LEU A 213 8.61 5.16 10.45
C LEU A 213 9.79 6.02 9.97
N ILE A 214 10.09 5.94 8.68
CA ILE A 214 11.07 6.78 8.01
C ILE A 214 10.40 7.95 7.30
N LYS A 215 9.32 7.67 6.56
CA LYS A 215 8.65 8.63 5.69
C LYS A 215 7.21 8.23 5.44
N THR A 216 6.34 9.21 5.22
CA THR A 216 4.97 9.00 4.73
C THR A 216 4.84 9.53 3.31
N PHE A 217 3.99 8.88 2.51
CA PHE A 217 3.48 9.42 1.26
C PHE A 217 2.00 9.08 1.09
N GLN A 218 1.33 9.76 0.18
CA GLN A 218 -0.11 9.62 -0.07
C GLN A 218 -0.36 9.37 -1.55
N VAL A 219 -1.40 8.59 -1.84
CA VAL A 219 -1.90 8.35 -3.20
C VAL A 219 -3.39 8.60 -3.22
N ASP A 220 -3.84 9.54 -4.06
CA ASP A 220 -5.25 9.69 -4.42
C ASP A 220 -5.61 8.58 -5.39
N GLN A 221 -6.25 7.55 -4.86
CA GLN A 221 -6.64 6.39 -5.65
C GLN A 221 -7.81 6.69 -6.57
N VAL A 222 -8.68 7.62 -6.21
CA VAL A 222 -9.84 8.02 -7.02
C VAL A 222 -9.36 8.64 -8.33
N ALA A 223 -8.40 9.57 -8.26
CA ALA A 223 -7.85 10.23 -9.45
C ALA A 223 -6.94 9.32 -10.31
N LEU A 224 -6.36 8.28 -9.71
CA LEU A 224 -5.30 7.46 -10.31
C LEU A 224 -5.72 6.03 -10.68
N ARG A 225 -7.01 5.68 -10.59
CA ARG A 225 -7.54 4.40 -11.12
C ARG A 225 -7.05 4.13 -12.54
N ASP A 226 -6.62 2.90 -12.80
CA ASP A 226 -6.03 2.43 -14.07
C ASP A 226 -4.71 3.13 -14.49
N LYS A 227 -4.11 3.97 -13.64
CA LYS A 227 -2.87 4.71 -13.95
C LYS A 227 -1.73 4.38 -12.99
N GLY A 228 -2.04 4.24 -11.71
CA GLY A 228 -1.03 4.07 -10.66
C GLY A 228 -0.23 5.33 -10.34
N ALA A 229 0.81 5.18 -9.53
CA ALA A 229 1.72 6.26 -9.13
C ALA A 229 3.18 5.75 -9.06
N ILE A 230 4.16 6.60 -9.36
CA ILE A 230 5.57 6.30 -9.13
C ILE A 230 6.08 7.19 -8.00
N ILE A 231 6.58 6.56 -6.94
CA ILE A 231 7.18 7.25 -5.79
C ILE A 231 8.69 7.03 -5.83
N GLN A 232 9.44 8.12 -5.95
CA GLN A 232 10.90 8.07 -6.08
C GLN A 232 11.60 8.24 -4.72
N LYS A 233 12.87 7.82 -4.68
CA LYS A 233 13.79 8.03 -3.55
C LYS A 233 13.24 7.49 -2.23
N ILE A 234 12.59 6.31 -2.27
CA ILE A 234 12.20 5.59 -1.07
C ILE A 234 13.48 5.03 -0.43
N PRO A 235 13.76 5.36 0.85
CA PRO A 235 14.97 4.89 1.53
C PRO A 235 14.95 3.37 1.73
N VAL A 236 16.12 2.76 1.54
CA VAL A 236 16.41 1.37 1.90
C VAL A 236 17.10 1.35 3.27
N ARG A 237 16.70 0.45 4.17
CA ARG A 237 17.33 0.22 5.47
C ARG A 237 17.58 -1.26 5.65
N ASP A 238 18.77 -1.61 6.13
CA ASP A 238 19.16 -3.00 6.38
C ASP A 238 18.89 -3.94 5.20
N GLN A 239 19.21 -3.47 3.99
CA GLN A 239 19.02 -4.18 2.72
C GLN A 239 17.54 -4.46 2.37
N GLN A 240 16.62 -3.79 3.05
CA GLN A 240 15.19 -3.93 2.88
C GLN A 240 14.53 -2.61 2.49
N LEU A 241 13.47 -2.76 1.70
CA LEU A 241 12.53 -1.71 1.35
C LEU A 241 11.16 -2.14 1.86
N THR A 242 10.52 -1.32 2.69
CA THR A 242 9.21 -1.65 3.27
C THR A 242 8.25 -0.50 3.10
N VAL A 243 7.06 -0.79 2.59
CA VAL A 243 5.95 0.15 2.44
C VAL A 243 4.72 -0.47 3.09
N ARG A 244 4.03 0.29 3.96
CA ARG A 244 2.82 -0.12 4.66
C ARG A 244 1.70 0.87 4.38
N LEU A 245 0.59 0.40 3.83
CA LEU A 245 -0.68 1.11 3.81
C LEU A 245 -1.33 1.00 5.19
N VAL A 246 -1.91 2.11 5.66
CA VAL A 246 -2.80 2.13 6.83
C VAL A 246 -4.21 2.51 6.40
N ASP A 247 -5.21 2.03 7.12
CA ASP A 247 -6.64 2.16 6.82
C ASP A 247 -7.25 3.55 7.08
N ARG A 248 -6.44 4.58 7.35
CA ARG A 248 -6.95 5.94 7.63
C ARG A 248 -7.76 6.49 6.46
N GLY A 249 -9.05 6.72 6.72
CA GLY A 249 -9.93 7.37 5.76
C GLY A 249 -11.37 7.44 6.27
N VAL A 250 -12.20 8.24 5.60
CA VAL A 250 -13.64 8.36 5.89
C VAL A 250 -14.43 7.53 4.89
N ASP A 251 -15.30 6.65 5.38
CA ASP A 251 -16.14 5.70 4.62
C ASP A 251 -17.65 5.98 4.76
N PHE A 252 -18.02 7.21 5.13
CA PHE A 252 -19.41 7.63 5.27
C PHE A 252 -19.62 9.06 4.78
N GLY A 253 -20.88 9.39 4.50
CA GLY A 253 -21.26 10.67 3.90
C GLY A 253 -21.23 10.61 2.37
N ALA A 254 -21.84 11.60 1.73
CA ALA A 254 -22.20 11.54 0.31
C ALA A 254 -21.06 11.05 -0.61
N GLY A 255 -21.25 9.88 -1.21
CA GLY A 255 -20.31 9.29 -2.17
C GLY A 255 -19.11 8.62 -1.52
N ARG A 256 -19.17 8.39 -0.20
CA ARG A 256 -18.13 7.74 0.61
C ARG A 256 -18.65 6.49 1.31
N GLU A 257 -19.95 6.23 1.27
CA GLU A 257 -20.57 5.09 1.94
C GLU A 257 -19.88 3.77 1.57
N GLY A 258 -19.21 3.15 2.54
CA GLY A 258 -18.46 1.91 2.32
C GLY A 258 -17.22 2.09 1.45
N ALA A 259 -16.63 3.28 1.41
CA ALA A 259 -15.36 3.52 0.72
C ALA A 259 -14.25 2.63 1.31
N HIS A 260 -13.42 2.07 0.44
CA HIS A 260 -12.27 1.25 0.79
C HIS A 260 -10.99 1.82 0.16
N HIS A 261 -9.86 1.51 0.78
CA HIS A 261 -8.56 1.61 0.12
C HIS A 261 -8.30 0.35 -0.70
N ALA A 262 -7.68 0.50 -1.86
CA ALA A 262 -7.19 -0.63 -2.63
C ALA A 262 -5.73 -0.94 -2.30
N ALA A 263 -5.45 -2.15 -1.83
CA ALA A 263 -4.10 -2.69 -1.78
C ALA A 263 -3.89 -3.64 -2.96
N ALA A 264 -3.18 -3.16 -3.98
CA ALA A 264 -2.85 -3.92 -5.18
C ALA A 264 -1.33 -4.19 -5.25
N GLN A 265 -0.82 -4.44 -6.46
CA GLN A 265 0.58 -4.73 -6.67
C GLN A 265 1.46 -3.47 -6.57
N MET A 266 2.68 -3.66 -6.11
CA MET A 266 3.75 -2.67 -6.15
C MET A 266 4.98 -3.28 -6.79
N ARG A 267 5.71 -2.48 -7.58
CA ARG A 267 7.04 -2.85 -8.07
C ARG A 267 8.09 -1.98 -7.41
N ALA A 268 9.11 -2.61 -6.82
CA ALA A 268 10.31 -1.92 -6.37
C ALA A 268 11.35 -1.94 -7.48
N ASP A 269 11.95 -0.79 -7.78
CA ASP A 269 13.02 -0.63 -8.75
C ASP A 269 14.19 0.11 -8.07
N CYS A 270 15.37 -0.53 -7.95
CA CYS A 270 16.54 0.04 -7.30
C CYS A 270 17.74 0.05 -8.24
N THR A 271 18.50 1.14 -8.21
CA THR A 271 19.73 1.32 -8.98
C THR A 271 20.81 1.84 -8.06
N ALA A 272 22.00 1.22 -8.09
CA ALA A 272 23.17 1.65 -7.33
C ALA A 272 23.85 2.89 -7.93
#